data_AF-A0A656Y5B8-F1
#
_entry.id   AF-A0A656Y5B8-F1
#
_cell.length_a   1.000
_cell.length_b   1.000
_cell.length_c   1.000
_cell.angle_alpha   90.00
_cell.angle_beta   90.00
_cell.angle_gamma   90.00
#
_symmetry.space_group_name_H-M   'P 1'
#
loop_
_entity.id
_entity.type
_entity.pdbx_description
1 polymer ?
#
loop_
_entity_poly.entity_id
_entity_poly.type
_entity_poly.pdbx_seq_one_letter_code
_entity_poly.pdbx_strand_id
1 'polypeptide(L)'
;MHRGHRNPRVTEVDDAGRRVRPGPLVAMFFLILVASAGLALWIGLSLGGVGVAAPTEDSVDAGFSRDMQAHHGQAVQMSTSVLETSDDPDVRTLARDIMLTQQQQAGQMHGWLKQWDLPQTSSSPPMAWTSTDGDGMDGMDHAPTPSASDDAQMPGMASAQELARLSAATGTEADRLYLQMMIPHHQGGVQMAAAAVATAADDDVRRLAQAIVDSQSAELSVLRAMLAERGGPLPSS
;
A
#
# COMPACT_ATOMS: atom_id res chain seq x y z
N MET A 1 -44.06 -32.08 36.52
CA MET A 1 -45.06 -31.11 37.02
C MET A 1 -44.32 -29.92 37.59
N HIS A 2 -44.74 -28.70 37.20
CA HIS A 2 -44.53 -27.37 37.80
C HIS A 2 -43.12 -26.76 37.88
N ARG A 3 -42.88 -25.69 37.09
CA ARG A 3 -43.00 -24.22 37.40
C ARG A 3 -41.71 -23.72 38.10
N GLY A 4 -40.94 -22.76 37.59
CA GLY A 4 -41.29 -21.56 36.84
C GLY A 4 -41.25 -20.34 37.77
N HIS A 5 -40.07 -19.90 38.21
CA HIS A 5 -39.90 -18.69 39.02
C HIS A 5 -39.87 -17.46 38.12
N ARG A 6 -40.98 -16.72 38.08
CA ARG A 6 -41.03 -15.33 37.62
C ARG A 6 -40.75 -14.40 38.80
N ASN A 7 -39.83 -13.47 38.61
CA ASN A 7 -39.56 -12.37 39.53
C ASN A 7 -40.70 -11.33 39.43
N PRO A 8 -41.30 -10.86 40.54
CA PRO A 8 -42.38 -9.87 40.48
C PRO A 8 -41.85 -8.47 40.14
N ARG A 9 -42.52 -7.83 39.19
CA ARG A 9 -42.33 -6.43 38.82
C ARG A 9 -42.90 -5.55 39.93
N VAL A 10 -42.06 -4.74 40.57
CA VAL A 10 -42.47 -3.72 41.54
C VAL A 10 -43.36 -2.72 40.83
N THR A 11 -44.65 -2.69 41.19
CA THR A 11 -45.54 -1.58 40.87
C THR A 11 -45.71 -0.79 42.15
N GLU A 12 -45.21 0.44 42.16
CA GLU A 12 -45.46 1.42 43.23
C GLU A 12 -46.94 1.82 43.18
N VAL A 13 -47.65 1.57 44.27
CA VAL A 13 -49.08 1.84 44.44
C VAL A 13 -49.20 2.73 45.68
N ASP A 14 -49.73 3.93 45.51
CA ASP A 14 -50.08 4.82 46.62
C ASP A 14 -51.42 4.35 47.27
N ASP A 15 -51.65 4.73 48.52
CA ASP A 15 -52.62 4.14 49.49
C ASP A 15 -54.12 4.19 49.08
N ALA A 16 -54.42 4.63 47.85
CA ALA A 16 -55.75 4.67 47.26
C ALA A 16 -55.92 3.86 45.94
N GLY A 17 -54.92 3.07 45.52
CA GLY A 17 -55.08 2.07 44.46
C GLY A 17 -55.29 2.61 43.03
N ARG A 18 -54.95 3.87 42.75
CA ARG A 18 -55.13 4.48 41.41
C ARG A 18 -53.81 4.48 40.63
N ARG A 19 -53.81 3.88 39.43
CA ARG A 19 -52.65 3.89 38.49
C ARG A 19 -52.38 5.33 38.03
N VAL A 20 -51.19 5.86 38.34
CA VAL A 20 -50.73 7.15 37.82
C VAL A 20 -50.32 6.95 36.35
N ARG A 21 -51.08 7.54 35.42
CA ARG A 21 -50.69 7.63 34.01
C ARG A 21 -49.88 8.91 33.82
N PRO A 22 -48.68 8.87 33.21
CA PRO A 22 -47.94 10.10 32.93
C PRO A 22 -48.78 11.00 32.01
N GLY A 23 -48.86 12.29 32.37
CA GLY A 23 -49.64 13.27 31.61
C GLY A 23 -49.10 13.48 30.19
N PRO A 24 -49.93 13.98 29.27
CA PRO A 24 -49.59 14.13 27.84
C PRO A 24 -48.34 14.98 27.59
N LEU A 25 -47.98 15.87 28.52
CA LEU A 25 -46.78 16.71 28.43
C LEU A 25 -45.46 15.93 28.61
N VAL A 26 -45.44 14.87 29.42
CA VAL A 26 -44.24 14.02 29.63
C VAL A 26 -43.99 13.14 28.40
N ALA A 27 -45.06 12.64 27.77
CA ALA A 27 -44.96 11.89 26.51
C ALA A 27 -44.47 12.76 25.34
N MET A 28 -44.85 14.04 25.31
CA MET A 28 -44.44 14.98 24.26
C MET A 28 -42.95 15.37 24.36
N PHE A 29 -42.41 15.48 25.58
CA PHE A 29 -40.98 15.75 25.79
C PHE A 29 -40.09 14.57 25.33
N PHE A 30 -40.52 13.32 25.55
CA PHE A 30 -39.83 12.13 25.03
C PHE A 30 -39.87 12.04 23.50
N LEU A 31 -40.98 12.44 22.87
CA LEU A 31 -41.10 12.45 21.40
C LEU A 31 -40.21 13.50 20.75
N ILE A 32 -40.06 14.69 21.35
CA ILE A 32 -39.17 15.74 20.83
C ILE A 32 -37.69 15.33 21.00
N LEU A 33 -37.33 14.67 22.11
CA LEU A 33 -35.96 14.17 22.33
C LEU A 33 -35.59 13.04 21.35
N VAL A 34 -36.48 12.08 21.11
CA VAL A 34 -36.27 11.02 20.11
C VAL A 34 -36.23 11.59 18.68
N ALA A 35 -37.07 12.59 18.36
CA ALA A 35 -37.04 13.26 17.06
C ALA A 35 -35.74 14.06 16.86
N SER A 36 -35.20 14.70 17.90
CA SER A 36 -33.92 15.44 17.82
C SER A 36 -32.70 14.51 17.71
N ALA A 37 -32.72 13.37 18.39
CA ALA A 37 -31.68 12.34 18.25
C ALA A 37 -31.76 11.65 16.87
N GLY A 38 -32.98 11.42 16.37
CA GLY A 38 -33.20 10.93 15.00
C GLY A 38 -32.75 11.92 13.94
N LEU A 39 -32.98 13.23 14.14
CA LEU A 39 -32.52 14.28 13.24
C LEU A 39 -31.00 14.46 13.27
N ALA A 40 -30.36 14.40 14.44
CA ALA A 40 -28.90 14.44 14.55
C ALA A 40 -28.24 13.21 13.91
N LEU A 41 -28.84 12.03 14.08
CA LEU A 41 -28.40 10.80 13.42
C LEU A 41 -28.64 10.85 11.91
N TRP A 42 -29.75 11.43 11.45
CA TRP A 42 -30.05 11.61 10.02
C TRP A 42 -29.13 12.66 9.39
N ILE A 43 -28.85 13.77 10.06
CA ILE A 43 -27.87 14.77 9.61
C ILE A 43 -26.45 14.18 9.61
N GLY A 44 -26.06 13.38 10.60
CA GLY A 44 -24.76 12.70 10.63
C GLY A 44 -24.61 11.56 9.60
N LEU A 45 -25.72 10.94 9.18
CA LEU A 45 -25.76 9.97 8.07
C LEU A 45 -25.86 10.64 6.70
N SER A 46 -26.47 11.84 6.61
CA SER A 46 -26.68 12.57 5.35
C SER A 46 -25.51 13.49 5.01
N LEU A 47 -24.86 14.05 6.03
CA LEU A 47 -23.53 14.62 5.95
C LEU A 47 -22.55 13.50 6.26
N GLY A 48 -22.44 12.53 5.32
CA GLY A 48 -21.39 11.53 5.36
C GLY A 48 -20.10 12.21 5.76
N GLY A 49 -19.44 11.68 6.80
CA GLY A 49 -18.32 12.34 7.46
C GLY A 49 -17.36 12.94 6.44
N VAL A 50 -16.72 14.06 6.79
CA VAL A 50 -15.60 14.67 6.06
C VAL A 50 -14.46 13.65 5.96
N GLY A 51 -14.66 12.64 5.12
CA GLY A 51 -13.66 11.69 4.66
C GLY A 51 -13.03 12.32 3.44
N VAL A 52 -11.71 12.27 3.39
CA VAL A 52 -10.95 12.58 2.18
C VAL A 52 -11.56 11.75 1.05
N ALA A 53 -11.94 12.39 -0.06
CA ALA A 53 -12.50 11.67 -1.19
C ALA A 53 -11.52 10.55 -1.59
N ALA A 54 -12.06 9.35 -1.88
CA ALA A 54 -11.23 8.23 -2.29
C ALA A 54 -10.38 8.63 -3.52
N PRO A 55 -9.12 8.16 -3.62
CA PRO A 55 -8.28 8.44 -4.77
C PRO A 55 -8.95 8.06 -6.09
N THR A 56 -8.75 8.87 -7.12
CA THR A 56 -9.22 8.58 -8.48
C THR A 56 -8.29 7.59 -9.18
N GLU A 57 -8.75 7.02 -10.30
CA GLU A 57 -7.97 6.06 -11.08
C GLU A 57 -6.61 6.62 -11.56
N ASP A 58 -6.57 7.90 -11.91
CA ASP A 58 -5.38 8.61 -12.41
C ASP A 58 -4.58 9.32 -11.30
N SER A 59 -4.93 9.10 -10.04
CA SER A 59 -4.21 9.69 -8.90
C SER A 59 -2.80 9.12 -8.74
N VAL A 60 -1.92 9.89 -8.10
CA VAL A 60 -0.61 9.43 -7.64
C VAL A 60 -0.75 8.18 -6.77
N ASP A 61 -1.72 8.18 -5.85
CA ASP A 61 -1.96 7.09 -4.90
C ASP A 61 -2.26 5.77 -5.63
N ALA A 62 -3.13 5.82 -6.64
CA ALA A 62 -3.48 4.65 -7.44
C ALA A 62 -2.35 4.23 -8.38
N GLY A 63 -1.70 5.19 -9.06
CA GLY A 63 -0.59 4.94 -9.96
C GLY A 63 0.61 4.31 -9.28
N PHE A 64 1.10 4.93 -8.19
CA PHE A 64 2.18 4.40 -7.38
C PHE A 64 1.86 3.01 -6.85
N SER A 65 0.64 2.80 -6.33
CA SER A 65 0.23 1.50 -5.79
C SER A 65 0.29 0.40 -6.85
N ARG A 66 -0.16 0.65 -8.08
CA ARG A 66 -0.12 -0.34 -9.16
C ARG A 66 1.32 -0.64 -9.60
N ASP A 67 2.08 0.41 -9.83
CA ASP A 67 3.44 0.30 -10.35
C ASP A 67 4.35 -0.36 -9.32
N MET A 68 4.34 0.09 -8.07
CA MET A 68 5.18 -0.49 -7.02
C MET A 68 4.76 -1.93 -6.67
N GLN A 69 3.48 -2.32 -6.82
CA GLN A 69 3.09 -3.75 -6.74
C GLN A 69 3.77 -4.60 -7.81
N ALA A 70 3.75 -4.14 -9.06
CA ALA A 70 4.40 -4.85 -10.17
C ALA A 70 5.93 -4.89 -9.99
N HIS A 71 6.52 -3.79 -9.51
CA HIS A 71 7.94 -3.68 -9.22
C HIS A 71 8.38 -4.67 -8.13
N HIS A 72 7.63 -4.72 -7.03
CA HIS A 72 7.85 -5.68 -5.94
C HIS A 72 7.63 -7.13 -6.35
N GLY A 73 6.66 -7.38 -7.24
CA GLY A 73 6.44 -8.71 -7.82
C GLY A 73 7.70 -9.29 -8.48
N GLN A 74 8.49 -8.45 -9.16
CA GLN A 74 9.74 -8.89 -9.79
C GLN A 74 10.85 -9.18 -8.76
N ALA A 75 10.97 -8.39 -7.70
CA ALA A 75 11.94 -8.68 -6.64
C ALA A 75 11.61 -9.98 -5.88
N VAL A 76 10.32 -10.28 -5.69
CA VAL A 76 9.87 -11.57 -5.15
C VAL A 76 10.23 -12.72 -6.09
N GLN A 77 10.06 -12.55 -7.40
CA GLN A 77 10.48 -13.53 -8.40
C GLN A 77 11.99 -13.78 -8.34
N MET A 78 12.82 -12.73 -8.39
CA MET A 78 14.28 -12.84 -8.32
C MET A 78 14.74 -13.51 -7.03
N SER A 79 14.12 -13.14 -5.90
CA SER A 79 14.46 -13.71 -4.60
C SER A 79 14.06 -15.18 -4.49
N THR A 80 12.95 -15.59 -5.11
CA THR A 80 12.56 -17.00 -5.19
C THR A 80 13.58 -17.80 -6.00
N SER A 81 14.01 -17.28 -7.15
CA SER A 81 15.03 -17.96 -7.99
C SER A 81 16.35 -18.17 -7.25
N VAL A 82 16.89 -17.15 -6.57
CA VAL A 82 18.16 -17.31 -5.83
C VAL A 82 18.02 -18.25 -4.62
N LEU A 83 16.84 -18.33 -3.99
CA LEU A 83 16.58 -19.27 -2.90
C LEU A 83 16.57 -20.74 -3.36
N GLU A 84 16.38 -21.00 -4.64
CA GLU A 84 16.45 -22.34 -5.22
C GLU A 84 17.88 -22.72 -5.65
N THR A 85 18.70 -21.73 -6.00
CA THR A 85 19.98 -21.96 -6.68
C THR A 85 21.23 -21.59 -5.87
N SER A 86 21.08 -20.83 -4.78
CA SER A 86 22.16 -20.43 -3.87
C SER A 86 22.33 -21.40 -2.70
N ASP A 87 23.59 -21.68 -2.36
CA ASP A 87 24.00 -22.38 -1.12
C ASP A 87 24.54 -21.42 -0.05
N ASP A 88 24.65 -20.12 -0.35
CA ASP A 88 25.23 -19.11 0.53
C ASP A 88 24.22 -18.67 1.60
N PRO A 89 24.46 -18.95 2.90
CA PRO A 89 23.48 -18.67 3.95
C PRO A 89 23.15 -17.19 4.10
N ASP A 90 24.08 -16.29 3.80
CA ASP A 90 23.86 -14.84 3.93
C ASP A 90 22.97 -14.36 2.80
N VAL A 91 23.25 -14.78 1.56
CA VAL A 91 22.43 -14.42 0.37
C VAL A 91 21.01 -14.94 0.53
N ARG A 92 20.86 -16.19 0.99
CA ARG A 92 19.55 -16.80 1.25
C ARG A 92 18.78 -16.14 2.39
N THR A 93 19.46 -15.54 3.35
CA THR A 93 18.82 -14.80 4.44
C THR A 93 18.30 -13.46 3.91
N LEU A 94 19.16 -12.69 3.26
CA LEU A 94 18.79 -11.42 2.64
C LEU A 94 17.64 -11.59 1.63
N ALA A 95 17.71 -12.61 0.76
CA ALA A 95 16.67 -12.86 -0.23
C ALA A 95 15.31 -13.19 0.41
N ARG A 96 15.29 -13.93 1.53
CA ARG A 96 14.04 -14.18 2.27
C ARG A 96 13.48 -12.91 2.89
N ASP A 97 14.33 -12.08 3.48
CA ASP A 97 13.89 -10.85 4.14
C ASP A 97 13.31 -9.85 3.12
N ILE A 98 13.99 -9.66 1.98
CA ILE A 98 13.49 -8.84 0.86
C ILE A 98 12.17 -9.42 0.33
N MET A 99 12.13 -10.72 0.05
CA MET A 99 10.92 -11.38 -0.47
C MET A 99 9.71 -11.16 0.45
N LEU A 100 9.86 -11.42 1.75
CA LEU A 100 8.75 -11.32 2.71
C LEU A 100 8.30 -9.87 2.89
N THR A 101 9.24 -8.93 2.98
CA THR A 101 8.95 -7.50 3.12
C THR A 101 8.21 -6.98 1.89
N GLN A 102 8.72 -7.27 0.70
CA GLN A 102 8.10 -6.77 -0.53
C GLN A 102 6.76 -7.45 -0.83
N GLN A 103 6.57 -8.73 -0.49
CA GLN A 103 5.23 -9.37 -0.55
C GLN A 103 4.23 -8.69 0.36
N GLN A 104 4.64 -8.35 1.59
CA GLN A 104 3.77 -7.67 2.55
C GLN A 104 3.37 -6.27 2.04
N GLN A 105 4.32 -5.51 1.50
CA GLN A 105 4.07 -4.17 0.97
C GLN A 105 3.19 -4.21 -0.30
N ALA A 106 3.43 -5.17 -1.20
CA ALA A 106 2.57 -5.41 -2.36
C ALA A 106 1.13 -5.74 -1.94
N GLY A 107 0.95 -6.56 -0.89
CA GLY A 107 -0.36 -6.87 -0.33
C GLY A 107 -1.10 -5.65 0.24
N GLN A 108 -0.39 -4.70 0.86
CA GLN A 108 -0.98 -3.45 1.34
C GLN A 108 -1.54 -2.61 0.18
N MET A 109 -0.72 -2.38 -0.85
CA MET A 109 -1.12 -1.62 -2.03
C MET A 109 -2.26 -2.30 -2.81
N HIS A 110 -2.25 -3.63 -2.87
CA HIS A 110 -3.37 -4.41 -3.42
C HIS A 110 -4.66 -4.13 -2.65
N GLY A 111 -4.58 -4.18 -1.31
CA GLY A 111 -5.68 -3.93 -0.40
C GLY A 111 -6.26 -2.53 -0.53
N TRP A 112 -5.42 -1.50 -0.67
CA TRP A 112 -5.87 -0.13 -0.90
C TRP A 112 -6.62 0.04 -2.21
N LEU A 113 -6.08 -0.47 -3.32
CA LEU A 113 -6.79 -0.44 -4.61
C LEU A 113 -8.15 -1.15 -4.51
N LYS A 114 -8.26 -2.25 -3.76
CA LYS A 114 -9.55 -2.91 -3.50
C LYS A 114 -10.48 -2.05 -2.62
N GLN A 115 -9.94 -1.40 -1.60
CA GLN A 115 -10.70 -0.55 -0.70
C GLN A 115 -11.25 0.69 -1.41
N TRP A 116 -10.50 1.26 -2.35
CA TRP A 116 -10.90 2.40 -3.16
C TRP A 116 -11.77 2.02 -4.38
N ASP A 117 -12.11 0.74 -4.54
CA ASP A 117 -12.84 0.20 -5.69
C ASP A 117 -12.15 0.51 -7.04
N LEU A 118 -10.82 0.44 -7.06
CA LEU A 118 -9.99 0.68 -8.24
C LEU A 118 -9.45 -0.61 -8.86
N PRO A 119 -9.26 -0.65 -10.19
CA PRO A 119 -8.58 -1.74 -10.87
C PRO A 119 -7.14 -1.95 -10.37
N GLN A 120 -6.69 -3.21 -10.33
CA GLN A 120 -5.33 -3.58 -9.95
C GLN A 120 -4.28 -3.27 -11.02
N THR A 121 -4.73 -3.01 -12.24
CA THR A 121 -3.91 -2.70 -13.41
C THR A 121 -4.49 -1.46 -14.09
N SER A 122 -3.65 -0.69 -14.77
CA SER A 122 -4.09 0.46 -15.58
C SER A 122 -3.74 0.22 -17.05
N SER A 123 -4.44 0.89 -17.96
CA SER A 123 -4.05 1.01 -19.37
C SER A 123 -3.02 2.12 -19.61
N SER A 124 -2.80 2.99 -18.63
CA SER A 124 -1.77 4.02 -18.70
C SER A 124 -0.37 3.40 -18.67
N PRO A 125 0.62 3.99 -19.35
CA PRO A 125 2.01 3.55 -19.25
C PRO A 125 2.51 3.56 -17.80
N PRO A 126 3.47 2.69 -17.44
CA PRO A 126 4.13 2.78 -16.15
C PRO A 126 4.71 4.17 -15.91
N MET A 127 4.69 4.61 -14.66
CA MET A 127 5.14 5.93 -14.19
C MET A 127 4.35 7.12 -14.70
N ALA A 128 3.24 6.94 -15.43
CA ALA A 128 2.41 8.06 -15.93
C ALA A 128 1.91 8.99 -14.81
N TRP A 129 1.74 8.45 -13.59
CA TRP A 129 1.33 9.19 -12.40
C TRP A 129 2.40 10.18 -11.88
N THR A 130 3.64 10.12 -12.37
CA THR A 130 4.70 11.08 -12.04
C THR A 130 4.75 12.29 -12.97
N SER A 131 4.08 12.22 -14.12
CA SER A 131 3.99 13.33 -15.06
C SER A 131 2.92 14.31 -14.60
N THR A 132 3.33 15.40 -13.97
CA THR A 132 2.44 16.52 -13.66
C THR A 132 2.13 17.31 -14.93
N ASP A 133 1.26 16.80 -15.79
CA ASP A 133 0.64 17.61 -16.85
C ASP A 133 -0.48 18.45 -16.23
N GLY A 134 -0.06 19.48 -15.48
CA GLY A 134 -0.89 20.53 -14.92
C GLY A 134 -0.21 21.88 -15.14
N ASP A 135 -0.37 22.43 -16.35
CA ASP A 135 -0.18 23.81 -16.79
C ASP A 135 1.01 24.65 -16.22
N GLY A 136 2.01 24.87 -17.08
CA GLY A 136 2.65 26.19 -17.26
C GLY A 136 3.94 26.47 -16.50
N MET A 137 5.09 26.09 -17.06
CA MET A 137 6.33 26.89 -17.03
C MET A 137 7.13 26.69 -18.32
N ASP A 138 7.10 27.71 -19.18
CA ASP A 138 8.08 27.88 -20.25
C ASP A 138 9.49 27.97 -19.65
N GLY A 139 10.38 27.09 -20.10
CA GLY A 139 11.82 27.27 -19.99
C GLY A 139 12.48 26.67 -18.75
N MET A 140 12.74 25.38 -18.78
CA MET A 140 13.93 24.78 -18.18
C MET A 140 14.30 23.53 -18.98
N ASP A 141 15.55 23.50 -19.45
CA ASP A 141 16.10 22.51 -20.37
C ASP A 141 15.78 21.08 -19.94
N HIS A 142 14.87 20.42 -20.67
CA HIS A 142 14.58 19.02 -20.47
C HIS A 142 15.80 18.20 -20.91
N ALA A 143 16.41 17.55 -19.92
CA ALA A 143 17.22 16.35 -20.09
C ALA A 143 16.54 15.40 -21.10
N PRO A 144 17.30 14.61 -21.89
CA PRO A 144 16.75 13.85 -22.99
C PRO A 144 15.61 12.97 -22.51
N THR A 145 14.41 13.23 -23.05
CA THR A 145 13.28 12.30 -22.95
C THR A 145 13.73 10.98 -23.59
N PRO A 146 13.61 9.84 -22.88
CA PRO A 146 13.82 8.56 -23.50
C PRO A 146 12.83 8.43 -24.65
N SER A 147 13.36 8.17 -25.85
CA SER A 147 12.56 7.85 -27.03
C SER A 147 11.57 6.75 -26.68
N ALA A 148 10.32 6.88 -27.13
CA ALA A 148 9.30 5.85 -27.08
C ALA A 148 9.75 4.65 -27.95
N SER A 149 10.57 3.78 -27.39
CA SER A 149 10.76 2.39 -27.80
C SER A 149 9.89 1.51 -26.90
N ASP A 150 9.46 0.36 -27.44
CA ASP A 150 8.46 -0.60 -26.95
C ASP A 150 8.55 -1.13 -25.48
N ASP A 151 9.31 -0.54 -24.57
CA ASP A 151 9.35 -0.93 -23.15
C ASP A 151 9.53 0.31 -22.26
N ALA A 152 8.46 1.05 -22.00
CA ALA A 152 8.43 2.00 -20.88
C ALA A 152 8.43 1.19 -19.57
N GLN A 153 9.59 0.65 -19.19
CA GLN A 153 9.77 -0.16 -18.00
C GLN A 153 9.99 0.75 -16.78
N MET A 154 9.45 0.36 -15.62
CA MET A 154 9.71 1.09 -14.37
C MET A 154 11.21 1.09 -14.06
N PRO A 155 11.74 2.14 -13.40
CA PRO A 155 13.15 2.23 -13.06
C PRO A 155 13.69 0.98 -12.35
N GLY A 156 14.84 0.50 -12.79
CA GLY A 156 15.56 -0.60 -12.14
C GLY A 156 15.01 -2.01 -12.37
N MET A 157 13.92 -2.17 -13.10
CA MET A 157 13.38 -3.49 -13.40
C MET A 157 14.33 -4.29 -14.31
N ALA A 158 14.52 -5.56 -13.97
CA ALA A 158 15.25 -6.53 -14.79
C ALA A 158 14.47 -6.88 -16.06
N SER A 159 15.20 -7.07 -17.15
CA SER A 159 14.67 -7.59 -18.41
C SER A 159 14.35 -9.09 -18.31
N ALA A 160 13.50 -9.59 -19.22
CA ALA A 160 13.21 -11.02 -19.31
C ALA A 160 14.48 -11.87 -19.55
N GLN A 161 15.47 -11.33 -20.27
CA GLN A 161 16.73 -12.02 -20.50
C GLN A 161 17.57 -12.14 -19.23
N GLU A 162 17.61 -11.09 -18.39
CA GLU A 162 18.33 -11.14 -17.11
C GLU A 162 17.66 -12.09 -16.13
N LEU A 163 16.32 -12.08 -16.05
CA LEU A 163 15.56 -13.04 -15.24
C LEU A 163 15.83 -14.48 -15.67
N ALA A 164 15.88 -14.75 -16.98
CA ALA A 164 16.21 -16.07 -17.50
C ALA A 164 17.66 -16.49 -17.15
N ARG A 165 18.62 -15.56 -17.18
CA ARG A 165 20.00 -15.82 -16.75
C ARG A 165 20.07 -16.14 -15.26
N LEU A 166 19.40 -15.36 -14.42
CA LEU A 166 19.34 -15.61 -12.97
C LEU A 166 18.75 -17.00 -12.66
N SER A 167 17.64 -17.37 -13.31
CA SER A 167 17.01 -18.68 -13.11
C SER A 167 17.87 -19.87 -13.56
N ALA A 168 18.82 -19.66 -14.47
CA ALA A 168 19.70 -20.71 -14.98
C ALA A 168 21.03 -20.81 -14.19
N ALA A 169 21.42 -19.74 -13.49
CA ALA A 169 22.65 -19.69 -12.71
C ALA A 169 22.54 -20.49 -11.41
N THR A 170 23.67 -20.99 -10.90
CA THR A 170 23.74 -21.73 -9.63
C THR A 170 24.94 -21.30 -8.79
N GLY A 171 24.86 -21.54 -7.47
CA GLY A 171 25.91 -21.21 -6.50
C GLY A 171 26.32 -19.74 -6.55
N THR A 172 27.62 -19.48 -6.47
CA THR A 172 28.18 -18.12 -6.42
C THR A 172 27.85 -17.27 -7.65
N GLU A 173 27.59 -17.88 -8.81
CA GLU A 173 27.14 -17.13 -9.99
C GLU A 173 25.73 -16.59 -9.80
N ALA A 174 24.80 -17.41 -9.28
CA ALA A 174 23.45 -16.98 -8.95
C ALA A 174 23.48 -15.86 -7.89
N ASP A 175 24.32 -16.00 -6.87
CA ASP A 175 24.50 -15.00 -5.82
C ASP A 175 24.90 -13.64 -6.41
N ARG A 176 25.92 -13.63 -7.28
CA ARG A 176 26.40 -12.39 -7.90
C ARG A 176 25.35 -11.77 -8.81
N LEU A 177 24.68 -12.56 -9.65
CA LEU A 177 23.65 -12.06 -10.55
C LEU A 177 22.48 -11.46 -9.76
N TYR A 178 22.00 -12.15 -8.73
CA TYR A 178 20.95 -11.65 -7.85
C TYR A 178 21.33 -10.30 -7.24
N LEU A 179 22.51 -10.19 -6.64
CA LEU A 179 22.96 -8.94 -6.01
C LEU A 179 23.15 -7.82 -7.05
N GLN A 180 23.68 -8.13 -8.24
CA GLN A 180 23.85 -7.17 -9.32
C GLN A 180 22.53 -6.64 -9.87
N MET A 181 21.48 -7.47 -9.89
CA MET A 181 20.15 -7.10 -10.36
C MET A 181 19.33 -6.39 -9.28
N MET A 182 19.47 -6.81 -8.02
CA MET A 182 18.70 -6.23 -6.92
C MET A 182 19.17 -4.81 -6.55
N ILE A 183 20.44 -4.45 -6.79
CA ILE A 183 20.93 -3.08 -6.58
C ILE A 183 20.19 -2.05 -7.45
N PRO A 184 20.19 -2.13 -8.80
CA PRO A 184 19.45 -1.18 -9.63
C PRO A 184 17.95 -1.28 -9.41
N HIS A 185 17.41 -2.46 -9.11
CA HIS A 185 16.00 -2.64 -8.73
C HIS A 185 15.64 -1.79 -7.51
N HIS A 186 16.39 -1.91 -6.41
CA HIS A 186 16.20 -1.09 -5.22
C HIS A 186 16.41 0.40 -5.46
N GLN A 187 17.40 0.79 -6.28
CA GLN A 187 17.60 2.20 -6.65
C GLN A 187 16.36 2.78 -7.35
N GLY A 188 15.78 2.02 -8.28
CA GLY A 188 14.53 2.39 -8.95
C GLY A 188 13.34 2.44 -7.99
N GLY A 189 13.25 1.46 -7.09
CA GLY A 189 12.23 1.42 -6.05
C GLY A 189 12.27 2.65 -5.12
N VAL A 190 13.47 3.07 -4.70
CA VAL A 190 13.69 4.30 -3.92
C VAL A 190 13.27 5.54 -4.72
N GLN A 191 13.61 5.61 -6.00
CA GLN A 191 13.22 6.74 -6.86
C GLN A 191 11.69 6.88 -6.95
N MET A 192 10.99 5.78 -7.23
CA MET A 192 9.52 5.76 -7.30
C MET A 192 8.89 6.13 -5.96
N ALA A 193 9.36 5.54 -4.86
CA ALA A 193 8.83 5.82 -3.54
C ALA A 193 9.07 7.27 -3.10
N ALA A 194 10.24 7.85 -3.41
CA ALA A 194 10.52 9.25 -3.14
C ALA A 194 9.57 10.20 -3.89
N ALA A 195 9.22 9.89 -5.15
CA ALA A 195 8.21 10.64 -5.89
C ALA A 195 6.85 10.58 -5.18
N ALA A 196 6.40 9.40 -4.75
CA ALA A 196 5.14 9.25 -4.03
C ALA A 196 5.14 9.96 -2.67
N VAL A 197 6.25 9.96 -1.91
CA VAL A 197 6.36 10.74 -0.66
C VAL A 197 6.07 12.22 -0.89
N ALA A 198 6.52 12.76 -2.03
CA ALA A 198 6.38 14.16 -2.39
C ALA A 198 4.99 14.53 -2.93
N THR A 199 4.32 13.62 -3.64
CA THR A 199 3.13 13.97 -4.45
C THR A 199 1.86 13.20 -4.13
N ALA A 200 1.92 12.10 -3.37
CA ALA A 200 0.73 11.33 -2.99
C ALA A 200 -0.20 12.15 -2.07
N ALA A 201 -1.51 11.98 -2.22
CA ALA A 201 -2.50 12.70 -1.43
C ALA A 201 -2.90 11.92 -0.17
N ASP A 202 -2.86 10.59 -0.23
CA ASP A 202 -3.21 9.70 0.87
C ASP A 202 -2.02 9.54 1.85
N ASP A 203 -2.28 9.80 3.13
CA ASP A 203 -1.25 9.75 4.17
C ASP A 203 -0.74 8.33 4.46
N ASP A 204 -1.54 7.28 4.25
CA ASP A 204 -1.10 5.89 4.37
C ASP A 204 -0.14 5.53 3.22
N VAL A 205 -0.44 5.99 2.00
CA VAL A 205 0.46 5.83 0.84
C VAL A 205 1.79 6.51 1.10
N ARG A 206 1.78 7.77 1.55
CA ARG A 206 3.02 8.51 1.87
C ARG A 206 3.84 7.82 2.97
N ARG A 207 3.19 7.29 4.00
CA ARG A 207 3.86 6.54 5.08
C ARG A 207 4.55 5.29 4.57
N LEU A 208 3.85 4.49 3.75
CA LEU A 208 4.46 3.29 3.16
C LEU A 208 5.60 3.66 2.21
N ALA A 209 5.41 4.67 1.36
CA ALA A 209 6.45 5.14 0.45
C ALA A 209 7.71 5.57 1.21
N GLN A 210 7.58 6.30 2.32
CA GLN A 210 8.72 6.65 3.17
C GLN A 210 9.38 5.40 3.77
N ALA A 211 8.60 4.44 4.28
CA ALA A 211 9.14 3.19 4.80
C ALA A 211 9.92 2.40 3.74
N ILE A 212 9.45 2.42 2.49
CA ILE A 212 10.13 1.81 1.33
C ILE A 212 11.45 2.54 1.03
N VAL A 213 11.47 3.88 1.05
CA VAL A 213 12.71 4.66 0.87
C VAL A 213 13.73 4.27 1.93
N ASP A 214 13.31 4.22 3.20
CA ASP A 214 14.20 3.95 4.33
C ASP A 214 14.75 2.52 4.28
N SER A 215 13.88 1.52 4.06
CA SER A 215 14.30 0.11 4.05
C SER A 215 15.19 -0.20 2.85
N GLN A 216 14.80 0.20 1.64
CA GLN A 216 15.58 -0.11 0.44
C GLN A 216 16.93 0.64 0.42
N SER A 217 17.01 1.85 0.99
CA SER A 217 18.29 2.56 1.14
C SER A 217 19.26 1.84 2.08
N ALA A 218 18.74 1.27 3.18
CA ALA A 218 19.55 0.45 4.09
C ALA A 218 20.00 -0.85 3.41
N GLU A 219 19.08 -1.54 2.72
CA GLU A 219 19.36 -2.79 1.99
C GLU A 219 20.39 -2.59 0.87
N LEU A 220 20.40 -1.43 0.18
CA LEU A 220 21.42 -1.09 -0.82
C LEU A 220 22.85 -1.15 -0.26
N SER A 221 23.04 -0.75 0.99
CA SER A 221 24.36 -0.81 1.64
C SER A 221 24.79 -2.27 1.85
N VAL A 222 23.86 -3.13 2.26
CA VAL A 222 24.09 -4.57 2.47
C VAL A 222 24.36 -5.28 1.14
N LEU A 223 23.52 -5.04 0.12
CA LEU A 223 23.66 -5.62 -1.22
C LEU A 223 25.03 -5.32 -1.83
N ARG A 224 25.48 -4.05 -1.75
CA ARG A 224 26.79 -3.63 -2.27
C ARG A 224 27.94 -4.28 -1.52
N ALA A 225 27.87 -4.36 -0.20
CA ALA A 225 28.89 -5.02 0.62
C ALA A 225 29.00 -6.51 0.25
N MET A 226 27.88 -7.22 0.19
CA MET A 226 27.85 -8.65 -0.16
C MET A 226 28.35 -8.92 -1.57
N LEU A 227 28.06 -8.04 -2.54
CA LEU A 227 28.54 -8.16 -3.91
C LEU A 227 30.06 -7.94 -4.00
N ALA A 228 30.58 -6.97 -3.25
CA ALA A 228 32.02 -6.69 -3.20
C ALA A 228 32.81 -7.86 -2.60
N GLU A 229 32.32 -8.45 -1.49
CA GLU A 229 32.92 -9.64 -0.88
C GLU A 229 32.98 -10.83 -1.84
N ARG A 230 31.97 -10.94 -2.72
CA ARG A 230 31.88 -12.00 -3.72
C ARG A 230 32.63 -11.65 -5.00
N GLY A 231 33.30 -10.51 -5.11
CA GLY A 231 34.14 -10.14 -6.27
C GLY A 231 33.35 -9.87 -7.55
N GLY A 232 32.07 -9.48 -7.46
CA GLY A 232 31.31 -9.04 -8.61
C GLY A 232 31.53 -7.54 -8.90
N PRO A 233 31.46 -7.10 -10.17
CA PRO A 233 31.46 -5.67 -10.49
C PRO A 233 30.21 -5.00 -9.89
N LEU A 234 30.41 -3.84 -9.25
CA LEU A 234 29.29 -2.99 -8.86
C LEU A 234 28.65 -2.39 -10.11
N PRO A 235 27.31 -2.35 -10.21
CA PRO A 235 26.63 -1.66 -11.31
C PRO A 235 26.96 -0.16 -11.30
N SER A 236 26.98 0.43 -12.49
CA SER A 236 27.18 1.87 -12.69
C SER A 236 26.12 2.66 -11.91
N SER A 237 26.53 3.76 -11.28
CA SER A 237 25.66 4.64 -10.50
C SER A 237 24.62 5.35 -11.33
#